data_AF-A0A935CFH8-F1
#
_entry.id   AF-A0A935CFH8-F1
#
_cell.length_a   1.000
_cell.length_b   1.000
_cell.length_c   1.000
_cell.angle_alpha   90.00
_cell.angle_beta   90.00
_cell.angle_gamma   90.00
#
_symmetry.space_group_name_H-M   'P 1'
#
loop_
_entity.id
_entity.type
_entity.pdbx_description
1 polymer ?
#
loop_
_entity_poly.entity_id
_entity_poly.type
_entity_poly.pdbx_seq_one_letter_code
_entity_poly.pdbx_strand_id
1 'polypeptide(L)'
;MPTPSNTLTAAQPLRLVEATPDDLDRIMALEQQGFAAGHREQRTAYAQRIATFPQGSLMAWRGEDCVGCVFSEIWQATPQPNATHFALGHDIRSRHDPLQGTELYISSMTLAPVVRGQGLGVVLLQACLDHVTAVFPQLESAVLLVNATWTPARRIYTGLGFMEIGCLAGFFEAEDGARQDGIVMRRPIRMPAPQSPQPITHYENFPVASWLCPAHLRAPIAAIYHFARTADDIADEGDATPEQRLHTLQTYRQDLVATSAAANSGATAHEAPSVSTQWPQVFGPLQVALRTHHLPTQLLHDLLDAFEQDTRKSAQAQGYATHAELLDYCRRSANPVGRLLLHLYGVTDDLALQRSDAICSALQLINFWQDLSVDIPRGRYYLPQEDCTRFGVSQADILAQRQTQSATNLIASCVATARASMQFGSELVHQIPGRAGWELRLVVQGGLRILDRIEALRYATLNQRPTLRWWDFPVMLWRAVWM
;
A
#
# COMPACT_ATOMS: atom_id res chain seq x y z
N MET A 1 -30.14 53.38 -4.90
CA MET A 1 -29.75 52.03 -5.36
C MET A 1 -28.25 51.90 -5.20
N PRO A 2 -27.74 51.16 -4.20
CA PRO A 2 -26.34 50.82 -4.15
C PRO A 2 -26.09 49.59 -5.05
N THR A 3 -25.10 49.74 -5.92
CA THR A 3 -24.49 48.72 -6.77
C THR A 3 -24.10 47.47 -5.97
N PRO A 4 -24.27 46.25 -6.52
CA PRO A 4 -23.70 45.07 -5.90
C PRO A 4 -22.18 45.18 -5.96
N SER A 5 -21.58 45.21 -4.77
CA SER A 5 -20.16 45.04 -4.53
C SER A 5 -19.67 43.79 -5.23
N ASN A 6 -18.86 43.98 -6.27
CA ASN A 6 -18.13 42.92 -6.94
C ASN A 6 -16.94 42.53 -6.05
N THR A 7 -17.22 41.93 -4.90
CA THR A 7 -16.21 41.27 -4.07
C THR A 7 -16.01 39.87 -4.61
N LEU A 8 -14.87 39.65 -5.24
CA LEU A 8 -14.29 38.32 -5.46
C LEU A 8 -14.35 37.54 -4.15
N THR A 9 -15.39 36.71 -3.97
CA THR A 9 -15.56 35.88 -2.78
C THR A 9 -14.49 34.81 -2.81
N ALA A 10 -13.43 35.02 -2.02
CA ALA A 10 -12.55 33.94 -1.60
C ALA A 10 -13.44 32.79 -1.09
N ALA A 11 -13.26 31.58 -1.62
CA ALA A 11 -14.09 30.44 -1.26
C ALA A 11 -13.96 30.19 0.25
N GLN A 12 -15.02 30.50 1.01
CA GLN A 12 -15.04 30.24 2.46
C GLN A 12 -14.83 28.73 2.71
N PRO A 13 -13.99 28.37 3.71
CA PRO A 13 -13.69 26.98 4.02
C PRO A 13 -14.94 26.24 4.55
N LEU A 14 -14.95 24.93 4.36
CA LEU A 14 -16.00 24.06 4.88
C LEU A 14 -15.81 23.89 6.40
N ARG A 15 -16.85 24.18 7.18
CA ARG A 15 -16.89 23.93 8.63
C ARG A 15 -17.81 22.74 8.92
N LEU A 16 -17.30 21.75 9.64
CA LEU A 16 -18.11 20.64 10.15
C LEU A 16 -18.59 20.93 11.56
N VAL A 17 -19.85 20.61 11.83
CA VAL A 17 -20.49 20.73 13.14
C VAL A 17 -21.29 19.47 13.39
N GLU A 18 -21.23 18.92 14.61
CA GLU A 18 -22.08 17.79 15.00
C GLU A 18 -23.55 18.15 14.81
N ALA A 19 -24.29 17.27 14.15
CA ALA A 19 -25.71 17.42 13.92
C ALA A 19 -26.47 17.28 15.24
N THR A 20 -27.53 18.06 15.37
CA THR A 20 -28.46 17.99 16.49
C THR A 20 -29.84 17.53 15.99
N PRO A 21 -30.76 17.11 16.90
CA PRO A 21 -32.13 16.81 16.51
C PRO A 21 -32.84 17.95 15.76
N ASP A 22 -32.44 19.21 15.99
CA ASP A 22 -32.99 20.40 15.33
C ASP A 22 -32.57 20.50 13.85
N ASP A 23 -31.51 19.76 13.44
CA ASP A 23 -31.04 19.72 12.06
C ASP A 23 -31.80 18.72 11.18
N LEU A 24 -32.69 17.89 11.76
CA LEU A 24 -33.36 16.81 11.04
C LEU A 24 -34.14 17.29 9.81
N ASP A 25 -34.81 18.44 9.89
CA ASP A 25 -35.53 18.98 8.73
C ASP A 25 -34.58 19.38 7.60
N ARG A 26 -33.40 19.92 7.93
CA ARG A 26 -32.36 20.26 6.94
C ARG A 26 -31.75 19.01 6.33
N ILE A 27 -31.47 17.99 7.15
CA ILE A 27 -30.95 16.70 6.70
C ILE A 27 -31.94 16.05 5.72
N MET A 28 -33.23 16.01 6.06
CA MET A 28 -34.24 15.45 5.15
C MET A 28 -34.38 16.24 3.85
N ALA A 29 -34.21 17.57 3.88
CA ALA A 29 -34.18 18.38 2.67
C ALA A 29 -32.95 18.07 1.79
N LEU A 30 -31.76 17.92 2.40
CA LEU A 30 -30.53 17.51 1.70
C LEU A 30 -30.63 16.10 1.14
N GLU A 31 -31.27 15.18 1.85
CA GLU A 31 -31.55 13.80 1.42
C GLU A 31 -32.44 13.79 0.17
N GLN A 32 -33.53 14.57 0.20
CA GLN A 32 -34.47 14.67 -0.91
C GLN A 32 -33.84 15.25 -2.18
N GLN A 33 -32.90 16.19 -2.03
CA GLN A 33 -32.11 16.77 -3.13
C GLN A 33 -30.91 15.88 -3.53
N GLY A 34 -30.47 15.02 -2.60
CA GLY A 34 -29.34 14.09 -2.70
C GLY A 34 -29.63 12.90 -3.57
N PHE A 35 -30.78 12.26 -3.30
CA PHE A 35 -31.04 10.89 -3.67
C PHE A 35 -32.43 10.69 -4.29
N ALA A 36 -32.51 9.77 -5.24
CA ALA A 36 -33.77 9.24 -5.77
C ALA A 36 -34.59 8.55 -4.66
N ALA A 37 -35.92 8.48 -4.80
CA ALA A 37 -36.80 8.02 -3.73
C ALA A 37 -36.43 6.63 -3.16
N GLY A 38 -35.99 5.69 -4.00
CA GLY A 38 -35.57 4.33 -3.61
C GLY A 38 -34.21 4.24 -2.90
N HIS A 39 -33.50 5.37 -2.74
CA HIS A 39 -32.19 5.44 -2.07
C HIS A 39 -32.23 6.32 -0.82
N ARG A 40 -33.39 6.88 -0.48
CA ARG A 40 -33.52 7.80 0.66
C ARG A 40 -33.60 7.04 1.96
N GLU A 41 -32.82 7.48 2.92
CA GLU A 41 -32.88 7.02 4.29
C GLU A 41 -34.08 7.64 5.04
N GLN A 42 -34.56 6.94 6.06
CA GLN A 42 -35.69 7.42 6.87
C GLN A 42 -35.26 8.47 7.90
N ARG A 43 -36.15 9.42 8.20
CA ARG A 43 -35.95 10.42 9.27
C ARG A 43 -35.58 9.77 10.60
N THR A 44 -36.20 8.65 10.92
CA THR A 44 -35.95 7.88 12.15
C THR A 44 -34.52 7.34 12.22
N ALA A 45 -33.97 6.87 11.10
CA ALA A 45 -32.58 6.40 11.04
C ALA A 45 -31.60 7.57 11.29
N TYR A 46 -31.81 8.73 10.68
CA TYR A 46 -30.98 9.92 10.98
C TYR A 46 -31.09 10.37 12.45
N ALA A 47 -32.30 10.39 13.01
CA ALA A 47 -32.50 10.72 14.42
C ALA A 47 -31.77 9.74 15.35
N GLN A 48 -31.79 8.45 15.03
CA GLN A 48 -31.04 7.43 15.76
C GLN A 48 -29.52 7.60 15.63
N ARG A 49 -29.01 7.91 14.44
CA ARG A 49 -27.57 8.17 14.23
C ARG A 49 -27.10 9.39 15.03
N ILE A 50 -27.85 10.48 15.01
CA ILE A 50 -27.55 11.68 15.81
C ILE A 50 -27.54 11.35 17.30
N ALA A 51 -28.52 10.60 17.80
CA ALA A 51 -28.61 10.26 19.21
C ALA A 51 -27.53 9.25 19.66
N THR A 52 -27.12 8.34 18.77
CA THR A 52 -26.20 7.24 19.11
C THR A 52 -24.74 7.62 18.88
N PHE A 53 -24.46 8.38 17.82
CA PHE A 53 -23.11 8.75 17.43
C PHE A 53 -23.03 10.20 16.88
N PRO A 54 -23.11 11.21 17.77
CA PRO A 54 -23.01 12.62 17.39
C PRO A 54 -21.71 12.95 16.63
N GLN A 55 -20.58 12.38 17.07
CA GLN A 55 -19.26 12.62 16.47
C GLN A 55 -19.17 12.09 15.02
N GLY A 56 -19.97 11.08 14.67
CA GLY A 56 -20.07 10.56 13.31
C GLY A 56 -21.18 11.18 12.48
N SER A 57 -21.93 12.13 13.03
CA SER A 57 -23.10 12.76 12.42
C SER A 57 -22.82 14.25 12.20
N LEU A 58 -22.31 14.62 11.02
CA LEU A 58 -21.73 15.95 10.79
C LEU A 58 -22.48 16.75 9.72
N MET A 59 -22.84 17.99 10.06
CA MET A 59 -23.36 19.00 9.16
C MET A 59 -22.22 19.85 8.59
N ALA A 60 -22.28 20.13 7.29
CA ALA A 60 -21.25 20.88 6.57
C ALA A 60 -21.74 22.28 6.19
N TRP A 61 -21.01 23.30 6.62
CA TRP A 61 -21.38 24.71 6.47
C TRP A 61 -20.36 25.49 5.66
N ARG A 62 -20.82 26.43 4.82
CA ARG A 62 -20.00 27.50 4.23
C ARG A 62 -20.60 28.84 4.63
N GLY A 63 -19.93 29.53 5.55
CA GLY A 63 -20.51 30.69 6.19
C GLY A 63 -21.74 30.29 7.01
N GLU A 64 -22.89 30.89 6.71
CA GLU A 64 -24.18 30.58 7.33
C GLU A 64 -24.98 29.52 6.56
N ASP A 65 -24.54 29.14 5.37
CA ASP A 65 -25.25 28.20 4.52
C ASP A 65 -24.86 26.75 4.86
N CYS A 66 -25.86 25.94 5.18
CA CYS A 66 -25.71 24.49 5.28
C CYS A 66 -25.65 23.90 3.87
N VAL A 67 -24.51 23.31 3.51
CA VAL A 67 -24.22 22.85 2.14
C VAL A 67 -24.10 21.33 2.02
N GLY A 68 -24.19 20.57 3.11
CA GLY A 68 -24.21 19.12 3.08
C GLY A 68 -24.17 18.46 4.46
N CYS A 69 -24.12 17.14 4.46
CA CYS A 69 -23.97 16.34 5.67
C CYS A 69 -23.28 15.01 5.36
N VAL A 70 -22.67 14.41 6.38
CA VAL A 70 -22.04 13.09 6.34
C VAL A 70 -22.34 12.36 7.63
N PHE A 71 -22.74 11.10 7.50
CA PHE A 71 -23.06 10.21 8.59
C PHE A 71 -22.17 8.98 8.51
N SER A 72 -21.75 8.49 9.67
CA SER A 72 -20.89 7.35 9.80
C SER A 72 -21.25 6.52 11.02
N GLU A 73 -20.71 5.31 11.09
CA GLU A 73 -20.90 4.35 12.17
C GLU A 73 -19.57 3.59 12.37
N ILE A 74 -19.28 3.16 13.59
CA ILE A 74 -18.11 2.33 13.88
C ILE A 74 -18.57 0.87 13.94
N TRP A 75 -18.03 0.01 13.08
CA TRP A 75 -18.34 -1.40 12.97
C TRP A 75 -17.13 -2.26 13.32
N GLN A 76 -17.39 -3.55 13.58
CA GLN A 76 -16.36 -4.58 13.51
C GLN A 76 -15.99 -4.84 12.04
N ALA A 77 -14.68 -4.81 11.73
CA ALA A 77 -14.21 -5.00 10.37
C ALA A 77 -14.62 -6.37 9.82
N THR A 78 -15.28 -6.37 8.66
CA THR A 78 -15.73 -7.62 8.01
C THR A 78 -14.99 -7.80 6.68
N PRO A 79 -14.15 -8.84 6.48
CA PRO A 79 -13.32 -8.96 5.29
C PRO A 79 -14.11 -8.85 3.97
N GLN A 80 -15.27 -9.51 3.89
CA GLN A 80 -16.19 -9.46 2.76
C GLN A 80 -17.62 -9.14 3.26
N PRO A 81 -17.98 -7.86 3.39
CA PRO A 81 -19.32 -7.49 3.83
C PRO A 81 -20.34 -7.84 2.74
N ASN A 82 -21.49 -8.37 3.16
CA ASN A 82 -22.59 -8.76 2.26
C ASN A 82 -23.74 -7.75 2.29
N ALA A 83 -24.78 -7.96 1.48
CA ALA A 83 -25.91 -7.04 1.36
C ALA A 83 -26.64 -6.71 2.68
N THR A 84 -26.68 -7.63 3.65
CA THR A 84 -27.37 -7.37 4.93
C THR A 84 -26.63 -6.37 5.82
N HIS A 85 -25.35 -6.10 5.53
CA HIS A 85 -24.55 -5.08 6.22
C HIS A 85 -25.01 -3.67 5.85
N PHE A 86 -25.42 -3.46 4.60
CA PHE A 86 -25.70 -2.13 4.05
C PHE A 86 -27.19 -1.83 3.90
N ALA A 87 -28.06 -2.68 4.45
CA ALA A 87 -29.50 -2.51 4.31
C ALA A 87 -29.97 -1.13 4.81
N LEU A 88 -30.79 -0.46 4.01
CA LEU A 88 -31.40 0.83 4.37
C LEU A 88 -32.27 0.69 5.62
N GLY A 89 -32.28 1.72 6.47
CA GLY A 89 -33.10 1.74 7.68
C GLY A 89 -32.68 0.76 8.77
N HIS A 90 -31.46 0.20 8.72
CA HIS A 90 -30.96 -0.61 9.83
C HIS A 90 -30.76 0.26 11.08
N ASP A 91 -31.02 -0.34 12.24
CA ASP A 91 -30.81 0.32 13.52
C ASP A 91 -29.30 0.38 13.81
N ILE A 92 -28.76 1.60 13.85
CA ILE A 92 -27.35 1.85 14.17
C ILE A 92 -26.90 1.11 15.45
N ARG A 93 -27.76 0.98 16.46
CA ARG A 93 -27.43 0.35 17.75
C ARG A 93 -27.14 -1.15 17.64
N SER A 94 -27.51 -1.78 16.53
CA SER A 94 -27.25 -3.20 16.29
C SER A 94 -25.80 -3.49 15.87
N ARG A 95 -25.09 -2.48 15.35
CA ARG A 95 -23.74 -2.66 14.77
C ARG A 95 -22.72 -1.63 15.25
N HIS A 96 -23.18 -0.47 15.73
CA HIS A 96 -22.33 0.59 16.20
C HIS A 96 -21.62 0.19 17.49
N ASP A 97 -20.29 0.05 17.41
CA ASP A 97 -19.42 -0.37 18.50
C ASP A 97 -18.23 0.59 18.62
N PRO A 98 -18.41 1.72 19.32
CA PRO A 98 -17.37 2.75 19.46
C PRO A 98 -16.25 2.33 20.42
N LEU A 99 -16.38 1.19 21.11
CA LEU A 99 -15.39 0.68 22.05
C LEU A 99 -14.44 -0.32 21.42
N GLN A 100 -14.95 -1.24 20.60
CA GLN A 100 -14.16 -2.33 20.02
C GLN A 100 -14.14 -2.33 18.49
N GLY A 101 -15.00 -1.57 17.81
CA GLY A 101 -15.04 -1.55 16.36
C GLY A 101 -13.80 -0.88 15.75
N THR A 102 -13.32 -1.46 14.64
CA THR A 102 -12.09 -1.07 13.95
C THR A 102 -12.33 -0.52 12.54
N GLU A 103 -13.58 -0.49 12.08
CA GLU A 103 -13.93 -0.05 10.73
C GLU A 103 -14.98 1.06 10.77
N LEU A 104 -14.71 2.20 10.12
CA LEU A 104 -15.64 3.31 9.98
C LEU A 104 -16.51 3.11 8.73
N TYR A 105 -17.78 2.80 8.93
CA TYR A 105 -18.75 2.77 7.84
C TYR A 105 -19.27 4.17 7.53
N ILE A 106 -19.12 4.64 6.29
CA ILE A 106 -19.76 5.89 5.82
C ILE A 106 -21.17 5.56 5.36
N SER A 107 -22.15 5.81 6.23
CA SER A 107 -23.53 5.38 6.04
C SER A 107 -24.34 6.30 5.13
N SER A 108 -24.02 7.60 5.11
CA SER A 108 -24.62 8.55 4.16
C SER A 108 -23.71 9.75 3.96
N MET A 109 -23.70 10.32 2.75
CA MET A 109 -22.99 11.54 2.44
C MET A 109 -23.67 12.27 1.29
N THR A 110 -24.06 13.53 1.51
CA THR A 110 -24.69 14.34 0.46
C THR A 110 -24.25 15.80 0.54
N LEU A 111 -24.26 16.44 -0.63
CA LEU A 111 -24.03 17.88 -0.80
C LEU A 111 -25.23 18.48 -1.53
N ALA A 112 -25.59 19.71 -1.15
CA ALA A 112 -26.59 20.49 -1.85
C ALA A 112 -26.22 20.63 -3.33
N PRO A 113 -27.19 20.53 -4.28
CA PRO A 113 -26.91 20.59 -5.72
C PRO A 113 -26.09 21.81 -6.14
N VAL A 114 -26.33 22.97 -5.51
CA VAL A 114 -25.68 24.25 -5.81
C VAL A 114 -24.16 24.26 -5.57
N VAL A 115 -23.64 23.32 -4.76
CA VAL A 115 -22.20 23.22 -4.48
C VAL A 115 -21.54 21.98 -5.09
N ARG A 116 -22.29 21.14 -5.80
CA ARG A 116 -21.71 19.95 -6.47
C ARG A 116 -20.77 20.38 -7.59
N GLY A 117 -19.73 19.57 -7.84
CA GLY A 117 -18.71 19.86 -8.84
C GLY A 117 -17.62 20.86 -8.40
N GLN A 118 -17.73 21.46 -7.21
CA GLN A 118 -16.73 22.40 -6.68
C GLN A 118 -15.62 21.73 -5.85
N GLY A 119 -15.47 20.40 -5.93
CA GLY A 119 -14.48 19.64 -5.15
C GLY A 119 -14.83 19.42 -3.67
N LEU A 120 -15.94 19.98 -3.17
CA LEU A 120 -16.32 19.90 -1.76
C LEU A 120 -16.62 18.48 -1.26
N GLY A 121 -16.93 17.52 -2.16
CA GLY A 121 -17.13 16.13 -1.75
C GLY A 121 -15.85 15.50 -1.19
N VAL A 122 -14.70 15.80 -1.80
CA VAL A 122 -13.40 15.36 -1.30
C VAL A 122 -13.12 15.98 0.07
N VAL A 123 -13.37 17.29 0.20
CA VAL A 123 -13.15 18.03 1.45
C VAL A 123 -14.05 17.51 2.57
N LEU A 124 -15.34 17.31 2.31
CA LEU A 124 -16.31 16.81 3.27
C LEU A 124 -15.94 15.41 3.78
N LEU A 125 -15.63 14.48 2.88
CA LEU A 125 -15.29 13.12 3.29
C LEU A 125 -13.96 13.07 4.04
N GLN A 126 -12.93 13.78 3.57
CA GLN A 126 -11.64 13.82 4.26
C GLN A 126 -11.78 14.45 5.66
N ALA A 127 -12.51 15.56 5.78
CA ALA A 127 -12.72 16.21 7.06
C ALA A 127 -13.55 15.35 8.04
N CYS A 128 -14.49 14.54 7.54
CA CYS A 128 -15.19 13.53 8.35
C CYS A 128 -14.22 12.46 8.87
N LEU A 129 -13.39 11.90 7.99
CA LEU A 129 -12.37 10.92 8.38
C LEU A 129 -11.44 11.51 9.44
N ASP A 130 -10.90 12.72 9.22
CA ASP A 130 -10.01 13.39 10.16
C ASP A 130 -10.69 13.65 11.52
N HIS A 131 -11.95 14.11 11.50
CA HIS A 131 -12.73 14.38 12.71
C HIS A 131 -12.96 13.11 13.54
N VAL A 132 -13.50 12.07 12.91
CA VAL A 132 -13.84 10.84 13.65
C VAL A 132 -12.58 10.13 14.13
N THR A 133 -11.53 10.07 13.33
CA THR A 133 -10.31 9.32 13.66
C THR A 133 -9.42 10.03 14.69
N ALA A 134 -9.60 11.34 14.85
CA ALA A 134 -9.02 12.09 15.97
C ALA A 134 -9.65 11.69 17.32
N VAL A 135 -10.92 11.31 17.33
CA VAL A 135 -11.66 10.89 18.53
C VAL A 135 -11.55 9.38 18.77
N PHE A 136 -11.54 8.58 17.70
CA PHE A 136 -11.53 7.11 17.72
C PHE A 136 -10.25 6.57 17.10
N PRO A 137 -9.15 6.54 17.88
CA PRO A 137 -7.85 6.11 17.38
C PRO A 137 -7.79 4.62 17.02
N GLN A 138 -8.71 3.78 17.49
CA GLN A 138 -8.72 2.35 17.17
C GLN A 138 -9.15 2.04 15.73
N LEU A 139 -9.66 3.02 14.98
CA LEU A 139 -10.11 2.81 13.60
C LEU A 139 -8.93 2.50 12.67
N GLU A 140 -9.00 1.35 12.02
CA GLU A 140 -8.00 0.84 11.09
C GLU A 140 -8.41 1.08 9.63
N SER A 141 -9.70 1.05 9.32
CA SER A 141 -10.19 1.22 7.96
C SER A 141 -11.52 1.97 7.89
N ALA A 142 -11.87 2.45 6.71
CA ALA A 142 -13.17 3.01 6.37
C ALA A 142 -13.80 2.20 5.24
N VAL A 143 -15.10 1.96 5.29
CA VAL A 143 -15.86 1.26 4.26
C VAL A 143 -17.09 2.05 3.86
N LEU A 144 -17.47 1.94 2.58
CA LEU A 144 -18.68 2.54 2.05
C LEU A 144 -19.28 1.67 0.95
N LEU A 145 -20.56 1.86 0.69
CA LEU A 145 -21.26 1.29 -0.45
C LEU A 145 -21.69 2.40 -1.40
N VAL A 146 -21.39 2.26 -2.69
CA VAL A 146 -21.76 3.24 -3.71
C VAL A 146 -22.42 2.54 -4.90
N ASN A 147 -23.44 3.17 -5.50
CA ASN A 147 -24.04 2.65 -6.72
C ASN A 147 -23.01 2.62 -7.86
N ALA A 148 -22.93 1.50 -8.59
CA ALA A 148 -21.96 1.29 -9.66
C ALA A 148 -22.02 2.37 -10.75
N THR A 149 -23.20 2.96 -10.97
CA THR A 149 -23.45 4.00 -11.98
C THR A 149 -23.04 5.41 -11.52
N TRP A 150 -22.83 5.64 -10.22
CA TRP A 150 -22.48 6.95 -9.66
C TRP A 150 -20.99 7.26 -9.84
N THR A 151 -20.58 7.40 -11.11
CA THR A 151 -19.20 7.66 -11.53
C THR A 151 -18.54 8.85 -10.81
N PRO A 152 -19.21 9.99 -10.60
CA PRO A 152 -18.61 11.12 -9.86
C PRO A 152 -18.28 10.78 -8.39
N ALA A 153 -19.15 10.03 -7.71
CA ALA A 153 -18.92 9.62 -6.32
C ALA A 153 -17.76 8.63 -6.23
N ARG A 154 -17.73 7.62 -7.12
CA ARG A 154 -16.60 6.66 -7.22
C ARG A 154 -15.27 7.37 -7.44
N ARG A 155 -15.21 8.40 -8.30
CA ARG A 155 -13.99 9.21 -8.49
C ARG A 155 -13.53 9.92 -7.22
N ILE A 156 -14.46 10.45 -6.42
CA ILE A 156 -14.15 11.07 -5.13
C ILE A 156 -13.55 10.03 -4.18
N TYR A 157 -14.18 8.86 -4.07
CA TYR A 157 -13.74 7.80 -3.16
C TYR A 157 -12.37 7.23 -3.57
N THR A 158 -12.18 6.91 -4.86
CA THR A 158 -10.87 6.47 -5.37
C THR A 158 -9.79 7.53 -5.17
N GLY A 159 -10.11 8.81 -5.40
CA GLY A 159 -9.18 9.92 -5.16
C GLY A 159 -8.77 10.08 -3.70
N LEU A 160 -9.59 9.57 -2.77
CA LEU A 160 -9.31 9.52 -1.33
C LEU A 160 -8.75 8.17 -0.88
N GLY A 161 -8.36 7.27 -1.80
CA GLY A 161 -7.70 6.01 -1.49
C GLY A 161 -8.64 4.84 -1.20
N PHE A 162 -9.95 4.96 -1.45
CA PHE A 162 -10.86 3.82 -1.37
C PHE A 162 -10.68 2.90 -2.59
N MET A 163 -10.52 1.61 -2.31
CA MET A 163 -10.37 0.53 -3.29
C MET A 163 -11.63 -0.32 -3.32
N GLU A 164 -12.00 -0.82 -4.50
CA GLU A 164 -13.14 -1.72 -4.66
C GLU A 164 -12.79 -3.11 -4.10
N ILE A 165 -13.59 -3.60 -3.16
CA ILE A 165 -13.37 -4.90 -2.49
C ILE A 165 -14.48 -5.91 -2.77
N GLY A 166 -15.59 -5.49 -3.39
CA GLY A 166 -16.71 -6.36 -3.70
C GLY A 166 -17.80 -5.68 -4.50
N CYS A 167 -18.65 -6.50 -5.12
CA CYS A 167 -19.83 -6.07 -5.85
C CYS A 167 -21.07 -6.79 -5.29
N LEU A 168 -22.10 -6.02 -4.94
CA LEU A 168 -23.40 -6.50 -4.50
C LEU A 168 -24.36 -6.39 -5.69
N ALA A 169 -24.56 -7.51 -6.38
CA ALA A 169 -25.36 -7.57 -7.59
C ALA A 169 -26.81 -7.13 -7.32
N GLY A 170 -27.29 -6.18 -8.14
CA GLY A 170 -28.64 -5.64 -8.06
C GLY A 170 -29.00 -5.16 -6.65
N PHE A 171 -28.11 -4.50 -5.93
CA PHE A 171 -28.36 -4.02 -4.57
C PHE A 171 -29.34 -2.84 -4.54
N PHE A 172 -29.12 -1.85 -5.41
CA PHE A 172 -29.89 -0.62 -5.50
C PHE A 172 -31.11 -0.81 -6.41
N GLU A 173 -32.21 -0.11 -6.11
CA GLU A 173 -33.42 -0.07 -6.95
C GLU A 173 -33.61 1.34 -7.52
N ALA A 174 -33.56 1.45 -8.84
CA ALA A 174 -33.76 2.71 -9.55
C ALA A 174 -35.24 3.09 -9.62
N GLU A 175 -35.55 4.33 -10.01
CA GLU A 175 -36.93 4.84 -10.07
C GLU A 175 -37.81 4.12 -11.11
N ASP A 176 -37.20 3.51 -12.13
CA ASP A 176 -37.84 2.69 -13.14
C ASP A 176 -38.01 1.21 -12.70
N GLY A 177 -37.62 0.87 -11.48
CA GLY A 177 -37.63 -0.49 -10.93
C GLY A 177 -36.44 -1.35 -11.35
N ALA A 178 -35.49 -0.82 -12.14
CA ALA A 178 -34.29 -1.55 -12.50
C ALA A 178 -33.36 -1.74 -11.30
N ARG A 179 -32.84 -2.97 -11.13
CA ARG A 179 -31.86 -3.27 -10.08
C ARG A 179 -30.47 -2.90 -10.57
N GLN A 180 -29.72 -2.17 -9.75
CA GLN A 180 -28.37 -1.68 -10.05
C GLN A 180 -27.37 -2.19 -9.01
N ASP A 181 -26.15 -2.48 -9.46
CA ASP A 181 -25.11 -3.04 -8.60
C ASP A 181 -24.59 -2.01 -7.59
N GLY A 182 -24.27 -2.48 -6.40
CA GLY A 182 -23.56 -1.71 -5.39
C GLY A 182 -22.10 -2.12 -5.29
N ILE A 183 -21.19 -1.17 -5.36
CA ILE A 183 -19.75 -1.38 -5.22
C ILE A 183 -19.35 -1.08 -3.78
N VAL A 184 -18.80 -2.08 -3.10
CA VAL A 184 -18.23 -1.91 -1.77
C VAL A 184 -16.81 -1.39 -1.95
N MET A 185 -16.50 -0.27 -1.32
CA MET A 185 -15.16 0.31 -1.34
C MET A 185 -14.60 0.44 0.07
N ARG A 186 -13.32 0.13 0.25
CA ARG A 186 -12.61 0.21 1.53
C ARG A 186 -11.30 0.98 1.39
N ARG A 187 -10.98 1.78 2.40
CA ARG A 187 -9.72 2.52 2.53
C ARG A 187 -9.11 2.24 3.91
N PRO A 188 -7.80 1.97 4.03
CA PRO A 188 -7.14 2.01 5.34
C PRO A 188 -7.11 3.44 5.91
N ILE A 189 -7.53 3.61 7.17
CA ILE A 189 -7.49 4.88 7.93
C ILE A 189 -6.15 5.01 8.64
N ARG A 190 -5.81 3.97 9.40
CA ARG A 190 -4.47 3.73 9.89
C ARG A 190 -3.93 2.61 9.04
N MET A 191 -2.66 2.68 8.66
CA MET A 191 -1.97 1.40 8.48
C MET A 191 -2.21 0.64 9.78
N PRO A 192 -2.52 -0.68 9.76
CA PRO A 192 -2.57 -1.46 11.00
C PRO A 192 -1.39 -1.00 11.87
N ALA A 193 -1.63 -0.80 13.18
CA ALA A 193 -0.59 -0.38 14.12
C ALA A 193 0.72 -1.02 13.68
N PRO A 194 1.85 -0.31 13.56
CA PRO A 194 3.05 -0.97 13.12
C PRO A 194 3.30 -2.14 14.09
N GLN A 195 2.91 -3.35 13.69
CA GLN A 195 3.88 -4.42 13.59
C GLN A 195 5.05 -3.70 12.97
N SER A 196 6.10 -3.61 13.78
CA SER A 196 7.18 -2.63 13.67
C SER A 196 7.58 -2.43 12.20
N PRO A 197 8.20 -1.31 11.78
CA PRO A 197 8.63 -1.23 10.38
C PRO A 197 9.54 -2.43 10.04
N GLN A 198 9.05 -3.42 9.28
CA GLN A 198 9.79 -4.63 8.90
C GLN A 198 10.44 -4.28 7.56
N PRO A 199 11.75 -4.39 7.41
CA PRO A 199 12.36 -4.46 6.11
C PRO A 199 12.60 -5.95 5.75
N ILE A 200 12.49 -6.38 4.49
CA ILE A 200 12.81 -5.55 3.33
C ILE A 200 11.76 -5.48 2.21
N THR A 201 11.44 -4.22 1.94
CA THR A 201 10.72 -3.63 0.82
C THR A 201 11.58 -3.61 -0.45
N HIS A 202 11.60 -4.71 -1.21
CA HIS A 202 11.85 -4.62 -2.65
C HIS A 202 10.59 -4.38 -3.46
N TYR A 203 9.45 -4.80 -2.93
CA TYR A 203 8.17 -4.75 -3.64
C TYR A 203 7.54 -3.35 -3.67
N GLU A 204 7.92 -2.42 -2.79
CA GLU A 204 7.46 -1.03 -2.90
C GLU A 204 8.06 -0.30 -4.12
N ASN A 205 9.17 -0.79 -4.67
CA ASN A 205 9.78 -0.28 -5.90
C ASN A 205 9.30 -1.01 -7.17
N PHE A 206 8.33 -1.93 -7.05
CA PHE A 206 7.76 -2.58 -8.22
C PHE A 206 6.89 -1.59 -9.02
N PRO A 207 7.02 -1.53 -10.36
CA PRO A 207 6.22 -0.66 -11.23
C PRO A 207 4.72 -0.96 -11.30
N VAL A 208 4.12 -1.62 -10.31
CA VAL A 208 2.77 -2.23 -10.44
C VAL A 208 1.68 -1.18 -10.68
N ALA A 209 1.91 0.05 -10.23
CA ALA A 209 1.01 1.20 -10.44
C ALA A 209 1.63 2.34 -11.27
N SER A 210 2.82 2.15 -11.82
CA SER A 210 3.54 3.22 -12.51
C SER A 210 2.92 3.50 -13.88
N TRP A 211 2.52 4.75 -14.13
CA TRP A 211 2.11 5.21 -15.48
C TRP A 211 3.24 5.02 -16.52
N LEU A 212 4.49 4.88 -16.06
CA LEU A 212 5.67 4.62 -16.87
C LEU A 212 5.77 3.16 -17.32
N CYS A 213 5.10 2.22 -16.65
CA CYS A 213 5.04 0.83 -17.06
C CYS A 213 4.14 0.64 -18.31
N PRO A 214 4.65 0.00 -19.39
CA PRO A 214 3.86 -0.30 -20.59
C PRO A 214 2.61 -1.11 -20.26
N ALA A 215 1.46 -0.74 -20.85
CA ALA A 215 0.17 -1.35 -20.51
C ALA A 215 0.15 -2.88 -20.62
N HIS A 216 0.85 -3.45 -21.61
CA HIS A 216 0.93 -4.90 -21.81
C HIS A 216 1.78 -5.64 -20.77
N LEU A 217 2.66 -4.94 -20.04
CA LEU A 217 3.49 -5.53 -18.97
C LEU A 217 2.90 -5.36 -17.57
N ARG A 218 1.84 -4.56 -17.40
CA ARG A 218 1.23 -4.35 -16.07
C ARG A 218 0.72 -5.63 -15.44
N ALA A 219 0.01 -6.45 -16.21
CA ALA A 219 -0.55 -7.72 -15.73
C ALA A 219 0.53 -8.73 -15.28
N PRO A 220 1.57 -9.05 -16.09
CA PRO A 220 2.62 -9.97 -15.65
C PRO A 220 3.45 -9.40 -14.50
N ILE A 221 3.71 -8.09 -14.46
CA ILE A 221 4.41 -7.43 -13.35
C ILE A 221 3.59 -7.52 -12.06
N ALA A 222 2.28 -7.27 -12.13
CA ALA A 222 1.37 -7.44 -11.00
C ALA A 222 1.34 -8.89 -10.50
N ALA A 223 1.33 -9.87 -11.40
CA ALA A 223 1.35 -11.28 -11.03
C ALA A 223 2.63 -11.67 -10.26
N ILE A 224 3.80 -11.20 -10.71
CA ILE A 224 5.08 -11.42 -10.01
C ILE A 224 5.07 -10.72 -8.65
N TYR A 225 4.57 -9.47 -8.59
CA TYR A 225 4.45 -8.73 -7.34
C TYR A 225 3.55 -9.45 -6.33
N HIS A 226 2.35 -9.89 -6.75
CA HIS A 226 1.42 -10.59 -5.87
C HIS A 226 2.01 -11.92 -5.38
N PHE A 227 2.67 -12.68 -6.26
CA PHE A 227 3.38 -13.90 -5.86
C PHE A 227 4.35 -13.63 -4.73
N ALA A 228 5.22 -12.66 -4.93
CA ALA A 228 6.32 -12.46 -4.02
C ALA A 228 5.91 -11.74 -2.73
N ARG A 229 4.94 -10.81 -2.80
CA ARG A 229 4.33 -10.19 -1.62
C ARG A 229 3.57 -11.21 -0.77
N THR A 230 2.81 -12.12 -1.37
CA THR A 230 2.12 -13.17 -0.60
C THR A 230 3.12 -14.12 0.07
N ALA A 231 4.23 -14.47 -0.59
CA ALA A 231 5.28 -15.27 0.05
C ALA A 231 5.97 -14.54 1.22
N ASP A 232 6.21 -13.24 1.07
CA ASP A 232 6.72 -12.35 2.13
C ASP A 232 5.76 -12.28 3.32
N ASP A 233 4.46 -12.09 3.07
CA ASP A 233 3.41 -12.10 4.11
C ASP A 233 3.42 -13.40 4.91
N ILE A 234 3.54 -14.55 4.23
CA ILE A 234 3.65 -15.86 4.88
C ILE A 234 4.90 -15.94 5.76
N ALA A 235 6.02 -15.35 5.32
CA ALA A 235 7.29 -15.41 6.03
C ALA A 235 7.37 -14.47 7.25
N ASP A 236 6.62 -13.36 7.24
CA ASP A 236 6.81 -12.26 8.21
C ASP A 236 5.56 -11.83 9.00
N GLU A 237 4.35 -11.97 8.44
CA GLU A 237 3.13 -11.39 9.05
C GLU A 237 2.34 -12.37 9.91
N GLY A 238 1.65 -11.86 10.95
CA GLY A 238 0.78 -12.65 11.82
C GLY A 238 1.49 -13.43 12.96
N ASP A 239 0.73 -14.27 13.66
CA ASP A 239 1.19 -14.96 14.88
C ASP A 239 1.68 -16.41 14.66
N ALA A 240 1.89 -16.79 13.39
CA ALA A 240 2.33 -18.14 13.04
C ALA A 240 3.77 -18.42 13.53
N THR A 241 4.00 -19.63 14.03
CA THR A 241 5.35 -20.06 14.45
C THR A 241 6.28 -20.20 13.23
N PRO A 242 7.61 -20.11 13.41
CA PRO A 242 8.55 -20.33 12.31
C PRO A 242 8.33 -21.64 11.55
N GLU A 243 8.00 -22.73 12.25
CA GLU A 243 7.71 -24.03 11.63
C GLU A 243 6.44 -23.99 10.77
N GLN A 244 5.38 -23.32 11.24
CA GLN A 244 4.15 -23.14 10.48
C GLN A 244 4.35 -22.29 9.22
N ARG A 245 5.17 -21.23 9.32
CA ARG A 245 5.55 -20.39 8.18
C ARG A 245 6.32 -21.18 7.14
N LEU A 246 7.34 -21.93 7.57
CA LEU A 246 8.12 -22.81 6.69
C LEU A 246 7.25 -23.88 6.02
N HIS A 247 6.31 -24.48 6.75
CA HIS A 247 5.38 -25.45 6.18
C HIS A 247 4.45 -24.81 5.13
N THR A 248 3.93 -23.61 5.41
CA THR A 248 3.10 -22.85 4.46
C THR A 248 3.92 -22.46 3.21
N LEU A 249 5.15 -21.97 3.37
CA LEU A 249 6.07 -21.67 2.26
C LEU A 249 6.40 -22.91 1.43
N GLN A 250 6.56 -24.07 2.05
CA GLN A 250 6.76 -25.33 1.33
C GLN A 250 5.54 -25.73 0.50
N THR A 251 4.33 -25.49 1.02
CA THR A 251 3.08 -25.70 0.28
C THR A 251 2.96 -24.71 -0.88
N TYR A 252 3.28 -23.45 -0.63
CA TYR A 252 3.33 -22.39 -1.65
C TYR A 252 4.34 -22.73 -2.77
N ARG A 253 5.49 -23.33 -2.43
CA ARG A 253 6.48 -23.83 -3.38
C ARG A 253 5.94 -24.98 -4.23
N GLN A 254 5.18 -25.90 -3.64
CA GLN A 254 4.55 -26.99 -4.39
C GLN A 254 3.55 -26.45 -5.42
N ASP A 255 2.77 -25.43 -5.05
CA ASP A 255 1.88 -24.73 -5.97
C ASP A 255 2.64 -24.04 -7.11
N LEU A 256 3.81 -23.43 -6.83
CA LEU A 256 4.68 -22.89 -7.87
C LEU A 256 5.16 -23.97 -8.85
N VAL A 257 5.60 -25.13 -8.34
CA VAL A 257 6.04 -26.27 -9.17
C VAL A 257 4.91 -26.75 -10.07
N ALA A 258 3.72 -26.97 -9.49
CA ALA A 258 2.55 -27.46 -10.22
C ALA A 258 2.08 -26.43 -11.27
N THR A 259 2.06 -25.15 -10.91
CA THR A 259 1.72 -24.04 -11.80
C THR A 259 2.71 -23.93 -12.96
N SER A 260 4.01 -24.08 -12.69
CA SER A 260 5.05 -24.03 -13.72
C SER A 260 4.98 -25.22 -14.67
N ALA A 261 4.73 -26.42 -14.15
CA ALA A 261 4.50 -27.61 -14.98
C ALA A 261 3.27 -27.44 -15.89
N ALA A 262 2.18 -26.88 -15.36
CA ALA A 262 0.97 -26.62 -16.13
C ALA A 262 1.14 -25.49 -17.17
N ALA A 263 1.99 -24.48 -16.90
CA ALA A 263 2.32 -23.45 -17.88
C ALA A 263 3.09 -24.03 -19.09
N ASN A 264 3.92 -25.06 -18.87
CA ASN A 264 4.77 -25.69 -19.88
C ASN A 264 4.05 -26.78 -20.72
N SER A 265 2.91 -27.30 -20.27
CA SER A 265 2.24 -28.44 -20.92
C SER A 265 1.38 -28.08 -22.15
N GLY A 266 1.34 -26.81 -22.56
CA GLY A 266 0.76 -26.39 -23.85
C GLY A 266 -0.77 -26.50 -23.99
N ALA A 267 -1.50 -26.86 -22.92
CA ALA A 267 -2.96 -26.95 -22.97
C ALA A 267 -3.61 -25.58 -23.29
N THR A 268 -4.54 -25.56 -24.24
CA THR A 268 -5.13 -24.35 -24.83
C THR A 268 -6.05 -23.58 -23.86
N ALA A 269 -5.67 -22.32 -23.63
CA ALA A 269 -6.46 -21.09 -23.44
C ALA A 269 -7.63 -21.00 -22.43
N HIS A 270 -7.45 -20.05 -21.50
CA HIS A 270 -8.42 -19.14 -20.86
C HIS A 270 -9.38 -19.63 -19.75
N GLU A 271 -9.60 -20.93 -19.57
CA GLU A 271 -10.51 -21.44 -18.53
C GLU A 271 -9.91 -22.51 -17.61
N ALA A 272 -8.62 -22.82 -17.75
CA ALA A 272 -8.00 -23.76 -16.82
C ALA A 272 -8.02 -23.13 -15.40
N PRO A 273 -8.72 -23.74 -14.42
CA PRO A 273 -8.71 -23.24 -13.06
C PRO A 273 -7.28 -23.21 -12.54
N SER A 274 -6.98 -22.25 -11.65
CA SER A 274 -5.70 -22.21 -10.96
C SER A 274 -5.38 -23.59 -10.39
N VAL A 275 -4.15 -24.06 -10.63
CA VAL A 275 -3.67 -25.33 -10.07
C VAL A 275 -3.61 -25.25 -8.54
N SER A 276 -3.32 -24.07 -8.00
CA SER A 276 -3.44 -23.78 -6.57
C SER A 276 -4.90 -23.60 -6.17
N THR A 277 -5.34 -24.39 -5.20
CA THR A 277 -6.65 -24.23 -4.53
C THR A 277 -6.58 -23.23 -3.38
N GLN A 278 -5.41 -23.04 -2.77
CA GLN A 278 -5.22 -22.18 -1.60
C GLN A 278 -4.99 -20.71 -1.98
N TRP A 279 -4.27 -20.45 -3.07
CA TRP A 279 -3.99 -19.09 -3.57
C TRP A 279 -4.34 -18.94 -5.05
N PRO A 280 -5.59 -19.21 -5.47
CA PRO A 280 -6.00 -19.11 -6.86
C PRO A 280 -5.82 -17.71 -7.46
N GLN A 281 -6.01 -16.67 -6.66
CA GLN A 281 -5.81 -15.28 -7.02
C GLN A 281 -4.35 -14.91 -7.29
N VAL A 282 -3.40 -15.71 -6.80
CA VAL A 282 -1.97 -15.48 -6.99
C VAL A 282 -1.43 -16.34 -8.13
N PHE A 283 -1.68 -17.65 -8.06
CA PHE A 283 -1.13 -18.59 -9.04
C PHE A 283 -1.86 -18.58 -10.38
N GLY A 284 -3.14 -18.21 -10.44
CA GLY A 284 -3.87 -18.06 -11.71
C GLY A 284 -3.23 -17.01 -12.62
N PRO A 285 -3.09 -15.74 -12.19
CA PRO A 285 -2.38 -14.72 -12.96
C PRO A 285 -0.91 -15.08 -13.24
N LEU A 286 -0.21 -15.69 -12.27
CA LEU A 286 1.18 -16.11 -12.44
C LEU A 286 1.33 -17.20 -13.52
N GLN A 287 0.41 -18.16 -13.59
CA GLN A 287 0.39 -19.19 -14.64
C GLN A 287 0.30 -18.57 -16.03
N VAL A 288 -0.59 -17.57 -16.19
CA VAL A 288 -0.74 -16.83 -17.45
C VAL A 288 0.56 -16.10 -17.78
N ALA A 289 1.21 -15.46 -16.81
CA ALA A 289 2.47 -14.76 -17.01
C ALA A 289 3.62 -15.71 -17.39
N LEU A 290 3.79 -16.82 -16.66
CA LEU A 290 4.78 -17.88 -16.92
C LEU A 290 4.67 -18.40 -18.35
N ARG A 291 3.44 -18.72 -18.79
CA ARG A 291 3.19 -19.25 -20.14
C ARG A 291 3.41 -18.20 -21.22
N THR A 292 2.86 -16.99 -21.03
CA THR A 292 2.85 -15.94 -22.07
C THR A 292 4.23 -15.36 -22.30
N HIS A 293 5.02 -15.20 -21.23
CA HIS A 293 6.32 -14.56 -21.28
C HIS A 293 7.49 -15.53 -21.12
N HIS A 294 7.24 -16.84 -20.96
CA HIS A 294 8.29 -17.85 -20.71
C HIS A 294 9.19 -17.44 -19.54
N LEU A 295 8.59 -16.97 -18.44
CA LEU A 295 9.35 -16.46 -17.30
C LEU A 295 10.27 -17.56 -16.74
N PRO A 296 11.53 -17.22 -16.38
CA PRO A 296 12.45 -18.17 -15.77
C PRO A 296 12.00 -18.55 -14.35
N THR A 297 11.35 -19.71 -14.21
CA THR A 297 10.80 -20.20 -12.93
C THR A 297 11.83 -20.26 -11.80
N GLN A 298 13.11 -20.53 -12.10
CA GLN A 298 14.17 -20.58 -11.08
C GLN A 298 14.26 -19.28 -10.27
N LEU A 299 14.03 -18.13 -10.90
CA LEU A 299 14.05 -16.84 -10.21
C LEU A 299 12.94 -16.72 -9.15
N LEU A 300 11.79 -17.37 -9.37
CA LEU A 300 10.71 -17.41 -8.37
C LEU A 300 11.06 -18.36 -7.22
N HIS A 301 11.75 -19.47 -7.50
CA HIS A 301 12.28 -20.35 -6.45
C HIS A 301 13.34 -19.67 -5.59
N ASP A 302 14.23 -18.89 -6.21
CA ASP A 302 15.26 -18.14 -5.49
C ASP A 302 14.63 -17.17 -4.47
N LEU A 303 13.52 -16.51 -4.82
CA LEU A 303 12.77 -15.67 -3.87
C LEU A 303 12.24 -16.47 -2.68
N LEU A 304 11.63 -17.64 -2.93
CA LEU A 304 11.16 -18.52 -1.85
C LEU A 304 12.31 -19.02 -0.97
N ASP A 305 13.48 -19.29 -1.54
CA ASP A 305 14.67 -19.67 -0.76
C ASP A 305 15.13 -18.56 0.19
N ALA A 306 14.99 -17.28 -0.23
CA ALA A 306 15.30 -16.15 0.63
C ALA A 306 14.28 -16.00 1.77
N PHE A 307 12.98 -16.13 1.49
CA PHE A 307 11.93 -16.05 2.51
C PHE A 307 12.07 -17.16 3.56
N GLU A 308 12.34 -18.41 3.12
CA GLU A 308 12.60 -19.52 4.04
C GLU A 308 13.86 -19.28 4.89
N GLN A 309 14.92 -18.69 4.31
CA GLN A 309 16.12 -18.33 5.05
C GLN A 309 15.83 -17.26 6.11
N ASP A 310 15.08 -16.21 5.78
CA ASP A 310 14.75 -15.15 6.72
C ASP A 310 13.91 -15.66 7.89
N THR A 311 12.94 -16.55 7.64
CA THR A 311 12.19 -17.20 8.72
C THR A 311 13.11 -17.97 9.67
N ARG A 312 14.09 -18.72 9.15
CA ARG A 312 15.05 -19.49 9.97
C ARG A 312 16.01 -18.59 10.75
N LYS A 313 16.62 -17.60 10.08
CA LYS A 313 17.58 -16.69 10.70
C LYS A 313 16.92 -15.81 11.75
N SER A 314 15.70 -15.30 11.48
CA SER A 314 14.94 -14.48 12.45
C SER A 314 14.58 -15.28 13.69
N ALA A 315 14.11 -16.53 13.54
CA ALA A 315 13.80 -17.41 14.67
C ALA A 315 15.01 -17.69 15.57
N GLN A 316 16.22 -17.64 15.00
CA GLN A 316 17.49 -17.88 15.71
C GLN A 316 18.21 -16.58 16.10
N ALA A 317 17.62 -15.42 15.82
CA ALA A 317 18.26 -14.11 15.97
C ALA A 317 19.68 -14.08 15.35
N GLN A 318 19.85 -14.77 14.22
CA GLN A 318 21.14 -15.03 13.59
C GLN A 318 21.40 -14.02 12.48
N GLY A 319 22.53 -13.30 12.58
CA GLY A 319 22.99 -12.40 11.53
C GLY A 319 23.76 -13.09 10.41
N TYR A 320 24.58 -12.31 9.71
CA TYR A 320 25.46 -12.75 8.63
C TYR A 320 26.91 -12.75 9.09
N ALA A 321 27.65 -13.84 8.84
CA ALA A 321 29.05 -13.94 9.24
C ALA A 321 29.95 -13.06 8.36
N THR A 322 29.68 -13.06 7.04
CA THR A 322 30.49 -12.36 6.04
C THR A 322 29.65 -11.52 5.10
N HIS A 323 30.28 -10.54 4.46
CA HIS A 323 29.69 -9.75 3.40
C HIS A 323 29.27 -10.62 2.21
N ALA A 324 30.04 -11.66 1.90
CA ALA A 324 29.71 -12.62 0.85
C ALA A 324 28.41 -13.38 1.15
N GLU A 325 28.17 -13.77 2.41
CA GLU A 325 26.91 -14.40 2.83
C GLU A 325 25.72 -13.44 2.68
N LEU A 326 25.90 -12.17 3.04
CA LEU A 326 24.88 -11.12 2.88
C LEU A 326 24.56 -10.89 1.39
N LEU A 327 25.57 -10.88 0.52
CA LEU A 327 25.37 -10.75 -0.92
C LEU A 327 24.73 -11.99 -1.55
N ASP A 328 25.01 -13.21 -1.07
CA ASP A 328 24.29 -14.40 -1.53
C ASP A 328 22.81 -14.35 -1.11
N TYR A 329 22.49 -13.78 0.05
CA TYR A 329 21.11 -13.49 0.39
C TYR A 329 20.49 -12.47 -0.58
N CYS A 330 21.18 -11.39 -0.94
CA CYS A 330 20.69 -10.41 -1.94
C CYS A 330 20.48 -11.06 -3.32
N ARG A 331 21.36 -11.99 -3.71
CA ARG A 331 21.25 -12.77 -4.96
C ARG A 331 19.93 -13.53 -5.05
N ARG A 332 19.33 -13.90 -3.92
CA ARG A 332 18.07 -14.64 -3.84
C ARG A 332 16.87 -13.76 -3.48
N SER A 333 17.04 -12.74 -2.65
CA SER A 333 15.95 -11.87 -2.17
C SER A 333 15.63 -10.68 -3.10
N ALA A 334 16.61 -10.24 -3.89
CA ALA A 334 16.53 -8.98 -4.63
C ALA A 334 16.73 -9.16 -6.13
N ASN A 335 17.85 -9.76 -6.52
CA ASN A 335 18.27 -9.89 -7.92
C ASN A 335 17.25 -10.60 -8.82
N PRO A 336 16.50 -11.64 -8.35
CA PRO A 336 15.54 -12.32 -9.21
C PRO A 336 14.45 -11.40 -9.75
N VAL A 337 14.03 -10.39 -8.98
CA VAL A 337 13.05 -9.39 -9.40
C VAL A 337 13.56 -8.60 -10.61
N GLY A 338 14.76 -8.03 -10.52
CA GLY A 338 15.33 -7.23 -11.61
C GLY A 338 15.47 -8.06 -12.89
N ARG A 339 15.95 -9.31 -12.75
CA ARG A 339 16.10 -10.25 -13.87
C ARG A 339 14.75 -10.64 -14.49
N LEU A 340 13.70 -10.85 -13.69
CA LEU A 340 12.33 -11.08 -14.20
C LEU A 340 11.81 -9.87 -14.99
N LEU A 341 12.04 -8.65 -14.50
CA LEU A 341 11.65 -7.43 -15.21
C LEU A 341 12.43 -7.28 -16.53
N LEU A 342 13.76 -7.47 -16.52
CA LEU A 342 14.56 -7.44 -17.74
C LEU A 342 14.09 -8.47 -18.77
N HIS A 343 13.74 -9.68 -18.32
CA HIS A 343 13.15 -10.71 -19.16
C HIS A 343 11.85 -10.24 -19.82
N LEU A 344 10.95 -9.60 -19.07
CA LEU A 344 9.71 -9.01 -19.60
C LEU A 344 9.98 -7.88 -20.62
N TYR A 345 11.06 -7.12 -20.45
CA TYR A 345 11.50 -6.11 -21.41
C TYR A 345 12.32 -6.66 -22.58
N GLY A 346 12.57 -7.98 -22.62
CA GLY A 346 13.36 -8.63 -23.68
C GLY A 346 14.86 -8.32 -23.61
N VAL A 347 15.36 -7.92 -22.45
CA VAL A 347 16.78 -7.59 -22.22
C VAL A 347 17.50 -8.81 -21.66
N THR A 348 18.41 -9.39 -22.44
CA THR A 348 19.13 -10.63 -22.10
C THR A 348 20.65 -10.49 -22.10
N ASP A 349 21.17 -9.28 -22.29
CA ASP A 349 22.61 -9.02 -22.30
C ASP A 349 23.24 -9.29 -20.93
N ASP A 350 24.36 -10.02 -20.88
CA ASP A 350 24.99 -10.44 -19.63
C ASP A 350 25.43 -9.24 -18.76
N LEU A 351 25.91 -8.16 -19.38
CA LEU A 351 26.29 -6.95 -18.65
C LEU A 351 25.05 -6.23 -18.12
N ALA A 352 23.95 -6.19 -18.88
CA ALA A 352 22.67 -5.67 -18.40
C ALA A 352 22.16 -6.43 -17.18
N LEU A 353 22.24 -7.77 -17.20
CA LEU A 353 21.87 -8.62 -16.06
C LEU A 353 22.76 -8.35 -14.84
N GLN A 354 24.09 -8.25 -15.02
CA GLN A 354 25.01 -7.89 -13.94
C GLN A 354 24.71 -6.51 -13.34
N ARG A 355 24.37 -5.54 -14.18
CA ARG A 355 24.01 -4.19 -13.73
C ARG A 355 22.67 -4.17 -13.00
N SER A 356 21.71 -4.96 -13.46
CA SER A 356 20.42 -5.14 -12.76
C SER A 356 20.64 -5.76 -11.38
N ASP A 357 21.44 -6.81 -11.30
CA ASP A 357 21.80 -7.44 -10.03
C ASP A 357 22.47 -6.44 -9.08
N ALA A 358 23.36 -5.60 -9.60
CA ALA A 358 24.02 -4.58 -8.80
C ALA A 358 23.06 -3.49 -8.29
N ILE A 359 22.06 -3.07 -9.08
CA ILE A 359 20.99 -2.17 -8.64
C ILE A 359 20.13 -2.83 -7.57
N CYS A 360 19.67 -4.06 -7.82
CA CYS A 360 18.82 -4.80 -6.89
C CYS A 360 19.51 -5.03 -5.55
N SER A 361 20.74 -5.56 -5.58
CA SER A 361 21.56 -5.74 -4.37
C SER A 361 21.84 -4.41 -3.68
N ALA A 362 22.14 -3.33 -4.41
CA ALA A 362 22.35 -2.01 -3.81
C ALA A 362 21.10 -1.51 -3.09
N LEU A 363 19.91 -1.62 -3.70
CA LEU A 363 18.64 -1.25 -3.08
C LEU A 363 18.40 -2.06 -1.79
N GLN A 364 18.70 -3.37 -1.79
CA GLN A 364 18.56 -4.21 -0.60
C GLN A 364 19.47 -3.73 0.53
N LEU A 365 20.75 -3.51 0.21
CA LEU A 365 21.74 -3.02 1.15
C LEU A 365 21.36 -1.64 1.69
N ILE A 366 20.87 -0.74 0.84
CA ILE A 366 20.40 0.59 1.25
C ILE A 366 19.30 0.49 2.30
N ASN A 367 18.32 -0.41 2.09
CA ASN A 367 17.26 -0.64 3.06
C ASN A 367 17.83 -1.12 4.41
N PHE A 368 18.77 -2.06 4.41
CA PHE A 368 19.44 -2.51 5.65
C PHE A 368 20.12 -1.36 6.39
N TRP A 369 20.84 -0.48 5.69
CA TRP A 369 21.57 0.62 6.31
C TRP A 369 20.65 1.74 6.78
N GLN A 370 19.52 1.93 6.10
CA GLN A 370 18.48 2.87 6.47
C GLN A 370 17.73 2.42 7.73
N ASP A 371 17.49 1.11 7.88
CA ASP A 371 16.51 0.57 8.81
C ASP A 371 17.12 -0.06 10.08
N LEU A 372 18.43 0.08 10.30
CA LEU A 372 19.13 -0.42 11.50
C LEU A 372 18.42 -0.07 12.82
N SER A 373 17.92 1.17 12.98
CA SER A 373 17.22 1.60 14.20
C SER A 373 15.93 0.83 14.48
N VAL A 374 15.39 0.18 13.45
CA VAL A 374 14.14 -0.56 13.50
C VAL A 374 14.38 -2.06 13.50
N ASP A 375 15.33 -2.55 12.71
CA ASP A 375 15.65 -3.97 12.57
C ASP A 375 16.22 -4.61 13.83
N ILE A 376 17.17 -3.91 14.46
CA ILE A 376 17.91 -4.43 15.61
C ILE A 376 16.96 -4.76 16.77
N PRO A 377 16.01 -3.88 17.18
CA PRO A 377 15.01 -4.21 18.21
C PRO A 377 14.15 -5.44 17.92
N ARG A 378 14.10 -5.88 16.66
CA ARG A 378 13.27 -7.00 16.20
C ARG A 378 14.05 -8.29 16.02
N GLY A 379 15.33 -8.27 16.36
CA GLY A 379 16.21 -9.43 16.18
C GLY A 379 16.69 -9.62 14.74
N ARG A 380 16.58 -8.60 13.89
CA ARG A 380 17.12 -8.63 12.52
C ARG A 380 18.50 -7.99 12.47
N TYR A 381 19.50 -8.75 12.02
CA TYR A 381 20.89 -8.34 12.06
C TYR A 381 21.56 -8.52 10.68
N TYR A 382 21.64 -7.43 9.93
CA TYR A 382 22.22 -7.43 8.57
C TYR A 382 23.68 -6.95 8.50
N LEU A 383 24.20 -6.30 9.56
CA LEU A 383 25.61 -5.93 9.63
C LEU A 383 26.47 -7.20 9.74
N PRO A 384 27.37 -7.47 8.77
CA PRO A 384 28.20 -8.66 8.82
C PRO A 384 29.11 -8.69 10.05
N GLN A 385 29.28 -9.87 10.65
CA GLN A 385 30.12 -10.04 11.84
C GLN A 385 31.60 -9.73 11.55
N GLU A 386 32.09 -10.09 10.37
CA GLU A 386 33.46 -9.76 9.94
C GLU A 386 33.68 -8.25 9.88
N ASP A 387 32.70 -7.49 9.40
CA ASP A 387 32.77 -6.03 9.30
C ASP A 387 32.68 -5.40 10.70
N CYS A 388 31.77 -5.89 11.56
CA CYS A 388 31.72 -5.49 12.97
C CYS A 388 33.09 -5.67 13.64
N THR A 389 33.73 -6.83 13.43
CA THR A 389 35.06 -7.14 13.98
C THR A 389 36.13 -6.20 13.41
N ARG A 390 36.15 -6.01 12.09
CA ARG A 390 37.10 -5.14 11.38
C ARG A 390 37.07 -3.69 11.87
N PHE A 391 35.88 -3.17 12.17
CA PHE A 391 35.71 -1.80 12.67
C PHE A 391 35.75 -1.69 14.20
N GLY A 392 35.87 -2.82 14.93
CA GLY A 392 35.91 -2.84 16.39
C GLY A 392 34.57 -2.49 17.03
N VAL A 393 33.45 -2.89 16.42
CA VAL A 393 32.09 -2.68 16.90
C VAL A 393 31.60 -3.93 17.60
N SER A 394 31.26 -3.82 18.88
CA SER A 394 30.77 -4.98 19.64
C SER A 394 29.28 -5.23 19.39
N GLN A 395 28.86 -6.49 19.50
CA GLN A 395 27.43 -6.83 19.42
C GLN A 395 26.60 -6.09 20.48
N ALA A 396 27.16 -5.90 21.68
CA ALA A 396 26.50 -5.14 22.75
C ALA A 396 26.27 -3.66 22.38
N ASP A 397 27.16 -3.04 21.59
CA ASP A 397 26.97 -1.68 21.09
C ASP A 397 25.86 -1.61 20.04
N ILE A 398 25.82 -2.58 19.11
CA ILE A 398 24.76 -2.69 18.10
C ILE A 398 23.40 -2.88 18.77
N LEU A 399 23.27 -3.85 19.69
CA LEU A 399 22.01 -4.14 20.40
C LEU A 399 21.52 -2.97 21.25
N ALA A 400 22.45 -2.22 21.86
CA ALA A 400 22.11 -1.01 22.60
C ALA A 400 21.95 0.24 21.70
N GLN A 401 22.04 0.07 20.37
CA GLN A 401 21.95 1.13 19.37
C GLN A 401 22.92 2.29 19.65
N ARG A 402 24.11 1.99 20.16
CA ARG A 402 25.14 2.98 20.49
C ARG A 402 25.89 3.41 19.25
N GLN A 403 25.65 4.65 18.82
CA GLN A 403 26.35 5.27 17.69
C GLN A 403 27.75 5.76 18.09
N THR A 404 28.68 4.82 18.27
CA THR A 404 30.10 5.12 18.49
C THR A 404 30.77 5.59 17.19
N GLN A 405 32.00 6.12 17.28
CA GLN A 405 32.77 6.46 16.08
C GLN A 405 33.07 5.20 15.22
N SER A 406 33.35 4.07 15.86
CA SER A 406 33.54 2.79 15.16
C SER A 406 32.27 2.33 14.43
N ALA A 407 31.09 2.44 15.06
CA ALA A 407 29.81 2.12 14.43
C ALA A 407 29.51 3.06 13.25
N THR A 408 29.82 4.35 13.40
CA THR A 408 29.71 5.34 12.34
C THR A 408 30.61 4.99 11.14
N ASN A 409 31.86 4.60 11.39
CA ASN A 409 32.80 4.20 10.34
C ASN A 409 32.37 2.90 9.64
N LEU A 410 31.83 1.94 10.39
CA LEU A 410 31.25 0.71 9.84
C LEU A 410 30.10 1.02 8.87
N ILE A 411 29.11 1.79 9.33
CA ILE A 411 27.93 2.14 8.51
C ILE A 411 28.35 2.96 7.29
N ALA A 412 29.33 3.87 7.43
CA ALA A 412 29.89 4.61 6.30
C ALA A 412 30.53 3.68 5.25
N SER A 413 31.26 2.64 5.67
CA SER A 413 31.82 1.63 4.77
C SER A 413 30.71 0.85 4.05
N CYS A 414 29.68 0.43 4.77
CA CYS A 414 28.52 -0.27 4.22
C CYS A 414 27.76 0.59 3.17
N VAL A 415 27.55 1.87 3.47
CA VAL A 415 26.98 2.86 2.55
C VAL A 415 27.83 3.04 1.30
N ALA A 416 29.15 3.13 1.45
CA ALA A 416 30.07 3.26 0.31
C ALA A 416 29.99 2.06 -0.63
N THR A 417 29.93 0.83 -0.09
CA THR A 417 29.74 -0.39 -0.89
C THR A 417 28.41 -0.38 -1.65
N ALA A 418 27.30 -0.04 -0.99
CA ALA A 418 26.00 0.05 -1.64
C ALA A 418 25.98 1.14 -2.74
N ARG A 419 26.62 2.29 -2.49
CA ARG A 419 26.76 3.38 -3.45
C ARG A 419 27.53 2.93 -4.69
N ALA A 420 28.66 2.25 -4.51
CA ALA A 420 29.48 1.76 -5.62
C ALA A 420 28.71 0.74 -6.48
N SER A 421 27.97 -0.18 -5.85
CA SER A 421 27.11 -1.13 -6.56
C SER A 421 26.01 -0.44 -7.36
N MET A 422 25.34 0.55 -6.77
CA MET A 422 24.32 1.35 -7.46
C MET A 422 24.90 2.12 -8.67
N GLN A 423 26.08 2.71 -8.52
CA GLN A 423 26.77 3.45 -9.59
C GLN A 423 27.24 2.53 -10.72
N PHE A 424 27.71 1.33 -10.41
CA PHE A 424 28.05 0.35 -11.44
C PHE A 424 26.80 -0.05 -12.24
N GLY A 425 25.69 -0.30 -11.56
CA GLY A 425 24.45 -0.70 -12.20
C GLY A 425 23.73 0.43 -12.94
N SER A 426 23.93 1.70 -12.57
CA SER A 426 23.16 2.83 -13.09
C SER A 426 23.25 3.00 -14.61
N GLU A 427 24.31 2.52 -15.25
CA GLU A 427 24.45 2.52 -16.71
C GLU A 427 23.37 1.69 -17.43
N LEU A 428 22.66 0.80 -16.72
CA LEU A 428 21.54 0.03 -17.26
C LEU A 428 20.41 0.93 -17.78
N VAL A 429 20.24 2.14 -17.22
CA VAL A 429 19.18 3.08 -17.64
C VAL A 429 19.22 3.43 -19.12
N HIS A 430 20.38 3.31 -19.77
CA HIS A 430 20.58 3.57 -21.19
C HIS A 430 20.19 2.40 -22.09
N GLN A 431 20.06 1.20 -21.51
CA GLN A 431 19.74 -0.03 -22.23
C GLN A 431 18.26 -0.40 -22.12
N ILE A 432 17.51 0.26 -21.23
CA ILE A 432 16.07 0.06 -21.06
C ILE A 432 15.30 1.08 -21.91
N PRO A 433 14.47 0.65 -22.88
CA PRO A 433 13.81 1.57 -23.79
C PRO A 433 12.66 2.34 -23.14
N GLY A 434 12.42 3.56 -23.65
CA GLY A 434 11.21 4.32 -23.41
C GLY A 434 10.98 4.72 -21.95
N ARG A 435 9.74 4.55 -21.48
CA ARG A 435 9.31 4.99 -20.14
C ARG A 435 9.89 4.16 -19.00
N ALA A 436 10.20 2.89 -19.26
CA ALA A 436 10.82 2.00 -18.27
C ALA A 436 12.25 2.44 -17.91
N GLY A 437 13.00 3.01 -18.88
CA GLY A 437 14.30 3.64 -18.60
C GLY A 437 14.17 4.83 -17.65
N TRP A 438 13.13 5.66 -17.80
CA TRP A 438 12.84 6.77 -16.88
C TRP A 438 12.48 6.31 -15.48
N GLU A 439 11.67 5.27 -15.37
CA GLU A 439 11.34 4.64 -14.10
C GLU A 439 12.60 4.12 -13.41
N LEU A 440 13.47 3.41 -14.13
CA LEU A 440 14.74 2.92 -13.58
C LEU A 440 15.65 4.06 -13.12
N ARG A 441 15.72 5.17 -13.86
CA ARG A 441 16.46 6.37 -13.43
C ARG A 441 15.96 6.90 -12.08
N LEU A 442 14.63 6.96 -11.90
CA LEU A 442 14.04 7.42 -10.64
C LEU A 442 14.28 6.42 -9.50
N VAL A 443 14.26 5.11 -9.76
CA VAL A 443 14.63 4.07 -8.79
C VAL A 443 16.08 4.23 -8.34
N VAL A 444 17.02 4.37 -9.29
CA VAL A 444 18.44 4.61 -9.00
C VAL A 444 18.63 5.89 -8.18
N GLN A 445 17.97 6.99 -8.59
CA GLN A 445 18.06 8.26 -7.87
C GLN A 445 17.40 8.20 -6.48
N GLY A 446 16.35 7.42 -6.29
CA GLY A 446 15.74 7.18 -4.99
C GLY A 446 16.71 6.53 -4.02
N GLY A 447 17.37 5.44 -4.46
CA GLY A 447 18.40 4.77 -3.68
C GLY A 447 19.59 5.67 -3.35
N LEU A 448 20.15 6.36 -4.36
CA LEU A 448 21.24 7.32 -4.16
C LEU A 448 20.84 8.45 -3.20
N ARG A 449 19.58 8.89 -3.24
CA ARG A 449 19.09 9.95 -2.38
C ARG A 449 18.95 9.50 -0.93
N ILE A 450 18.54 8.25 -0.67
CA ILE A 450 18.57 7.68 0.68
C ILE A 450 19.99 7.65 1.22
N LEU A 451 20.98 7.23 0.40
CA LEU A 451 22.39 7.25 0.82
C LEU A 451 22.85 8.67 1.18
N ASP A 452 22.49 9.68 0.39
CA ASP A 452 22.77 11.09 0.73
C ASP A 452 22.11 11.52 2.06
N ARG A 453 20.93 10.97 2.38
CA ARG A 453 20.24 11.22 3.68
C ARG A 453 20.95 10.53 4.84
N ILE A 454 21.43 9.29 4.66
CA ILE A 454 22.23 8.58 5.67
C ILE A 454 23.51 9.37 5.96
N GLU A 455 24.20 9.85 4.92
CA GLU A 455 25.39 10.70 5.07
C GLU A 455 25.07 12.04 5.77
N ALA A 456 23.95 12.68 5.44
CA ALA A 456 23.51 13.92 6.08
C ALA A 456 23.21 13.74 7.59
N LEU A 457 22.80 12.53 8.01
CA LEU A 457 22.68 12.14 9.41
C LEU A 457 24.02 11.76 10.05
N ARG A 458 25.14 11.93 9.34
CA ARG A 458 26.47 11.45 9.76
C ARG A 458 26.44 9.97 10.09
N TYR A 459 25.70 9.18 9.29
CA TYR A 459 25.56 7.73 9.43
C TYR A 459 24.91 7.27 10.75
N ALA A 460 24.16 8.15 11.43
CA ALA A 460 23.51 7.87 12.72
C ALA A 460 22.25 6.98 12.63
N THR A 461 22.27 5.95 11.76
CA THR A 461 21.08 5.14 11.46
C THR A 461 20.77 4.07 12.50
N LEU A 462 21.67 3.81 13.46
CA LEU A 462 21.33 3.03 14.65
C LEU A 462 20.27 3.74 15.51
N ASN A 463 20.25 5.08 15.51
CA ASN A 463 19.33 5.88 16.31
C ASN A 463 18.17 6.46 15.52
N GLN A 464 18.39 6.76 14.24
CA GLN A 464 17.42 7.49 13.44
C GLN A 464 17.34 6.95 12.01
N ARG A 465 16.17 6.44 11.66
CA ARG A 465 15.82 6.09 10.28
C ARG A 465 15.75 7.36 9.39
N PRO A 466 16.54 7.46 8.30
CA PRO A 466 16.37 8.51 7.30
C PRO A 466 15.08 8.28 6.51
N THR A 467 14.44 9.35 6.06
CA THR A 467 13.28 9.28 5.17
C THR A 467 13.42 10.28 4.03
N LEU A 468 12.90 9.90 2.85
CA LEU A 468 12.68 10.86 1.78
C LEU A 468 11.49 11.74 2.14
N ARG A 469 11.58 12.99 1.74
CA ARG A 469 10.52 13.98 1.88
C ARG A 469 10.12 14.45 0.48
N TRP A 470 8.94 15.06 0.35
CA TRP A 470 8.42 15.45 -0.96
C TRP A 470 9.36 16.40 -1.74
N TRP A 471 10.21 17.17 -1.05
CA TRP A 471 11.21 18.04 -1.66
C TRP A 471 12.49 17.33 -2.14
N ASP A 472 12.65 16.05 -1.87
CA ASP A 472 13.69 15.24 -2.50
C ASP A 472 13.36 14.90 -3.96
N PHE A 473 12.06 14.87 -4.30
CA PHE A 473 11.58 14.49 -5.62
C PHE A 473 12.09 15.43 -6.75
N PRO A 474 12.09 16.77 -6.61
CA PRO A 474 12.67 17.65 -7.62
C PRO A 474 14.18 17.40 -7.85
N VAL A 475 14.94 17.08 -6.80
CA VAL A 475 16.37 16.78 -6.91
C VAL A 475 16.59 15.47 -7.65
N MET A 476 15.81 14.45 -7.30
CA MET A 476 15.85 13.14 -7.97
C MET A 476 15.48 13.29 -9.45
N LEU A 477 14.42 14.04 -9.77
CA LEU A 477 13.97 14.27 -11.14
C LEU A 477 15.03 15.03 -11.94
N TRP A 478 15.63 16.09 -11.39
CA TRP A 478 16.72 16.81 -12.02
C TRP A 478 17.90 15.88 -12.33
N ARG A 479 18.38 15.11 -11.34
CA ARG A 479 19.49 14.17 -11.55
C ARG A 479 19.15 13.08 -12.56
N ALA A 480 17.90 12.59 -12.57
CA ALA A 480 17.44 11.60 -13.54
C ALA A 480 17.46 12.13 -14.99
N VAL A 481 17.29 13.43 -15.21
CA VAL A 481 17.44 14.06 -16.54
C VAL A 481 18.88 14.02 -17.04
N TRP A 482 19.86 14.16 -16.12
CA TRP A 482 21.29 14.19 -16.44
C TRP A 482 21.96 12.81 -16.36
N MET A 483 21.19 11.77 -16.06
CA MET A 483 21.67 10.38 -16.12
C MET A 483 21.82 9.89 -17.54
#